data_AF-A0A976XJA5-F1
#
_entry.id   AF-A0A976XJA5-F1
#
_cell.length_a   1.000
_cell.length_b   1.000
_cell.length_c   1.000
_cell.angle_alpha   90.00
_cell.angle_beta   90.00
_cell.angle_gamma   90.00
#
_symmetry.space_group_name_H-M   'P 1'
#
loop_
_entity.id
_entity.type
_entity.pdbx_description
1 polymer ?
#
loop_
_entity_poly.entity_id
_entity_poly.type
_entity_poly.pdbx_seq_one_letter_code
_entity_poly.pdbx_strand_id
1 'polypeptide(L)'
;WHEPDVPSLQEVYSQAELLAGLSSGLKITPPIEQVASLLDMRIISPGKRSLLQMGFPIYSLTTHLSILLDRGWTIIIIDELVTGKSGPKQRAVSQVYSPSCNLEECLELSYVISIYFKGDLLGITIFSTMNGHSIMFPVSWVDRDKVARLLINYRIKEVIVWADLRANDDNSRILSKIYDLLIGWNLFPS
;
A
#
# COMPACT_ATOMS: atom_id res chain seq x y z
N TRP A 1 13.52 -19.09 -2.82
CA TRP A 1 13.07 -20.25 -2.02
C TRP A 1 12.08 -19.73 -1.01
N HIS A 2 10.79 -20.00 -1.21
CA HIS A 2 9.70 -19.61 -0.32
C HIS A 2 9.34 -20.81 0.55
N GLU A 3 9.33 -20.62 1.87
CA GLU A 3 8.82 -21.58 2.83
C GLU A 3 7.33 -21.27 3.05
N PRO A 4 6.38 -22.24 2.93
CA PRO A 4 4.98 -21.92 2.64
C PRO A 4 4.10 -21.53 3.84
N ASP A 5 4.61 -21.54 5.07
CA ASP A 5 3.76 -21.49 6.29
C ASP A 5 4.12 -20.37 7.27
N VAL A 6 4.66 -19.25 6.80
CA VAL A 6 4.73 -18.03 7.61
C VAL A 6 3.49 -17.19 7.34
N PRO A 7 2.57 -17.00 8.31
CA PRO A 7 1.54 -15.98 8.20
C PRO A 7 2.25 -14.62 8.18
N SER A 8 2.45 -14.08 6.98
CA SER A 8 2.81 -12.68 6.81
C SER A 8 1.54 -11.88 7.04
N LEU A 9 1.49 -11.17 8.17
CA LEU A 9 0.47 -10.16 8.40
C LEU A 9 0.86 -8.96 7.53
N GLN A 10 0.39 -8.96 6.28
CA GLN A 10 0.45 -7.77 5.43
C GLN A 10 -0.62 -6.80 5.92
N GLU A 11 -0.25 -5.93 6.84
CA GLU A 11 -1.06 -4.79 7.22
C GLU A 11 -0.74 -3.65 6.25
N VAL A 12 -1.69 -3.37 5.35
CA VAL A 12 -1.63 -2.19 4.48
C VAL A 12 -2.17 -1.03 5.27
N TYR A 13 -1.26 -0.24 5.82
CA TYR A 13 -1.62 0.97 6.52
C TYR A 13 -1.72 2.14 5.54
N SER A 14 -2.91 2.74 5.40
CA SER A 14 -3.02 4.06 4.77
C SER A 14 -2.40 5.11 5.72
N GLN A 15 -1.76 6.17 5.19
CA GLN A 15 -1.24 7.28 6.01
C GLN A 15 -2.30 7.80 7.00
N ALA A 16 -3.58 7.82 6.60
CA ALA A 16 -4.69 8.24 7.45
C ALA A 16 -4.94 7.30 8.65
N GLU A 17 -4.71 5.99 8.50
CA GLU A 17 -4.87 5.01 9.57
C GLU A 17 -3.68 5.01 10.55
N LEU A 18 -2.46 5.28 10.07
CA LEU A 18 -1.28 5.43 10.93
C LEU A 18 -1.34 6.67 11.81
N LEU A 19 -1.82 7.79 11.25
CA LEU A 19 -2.03 9.02 12.01
C LEU A 19 -3.25 8.92 12.96
N ALA A 20 -4.26 8.13 12.60
CA ALA A 20 -5.39 7.83 13.48
C ALA A 20 -5.01 6.91 14.66
N GLY A 21 -4.06 5.99 14.47
CA GLY A 21 -3.49 5.17 15.56
C GLY A 21 -2.82 5.99 16.66
N LEU A 22 -2.37 7.22 16.35
CA LEU A 22 -1.80 8.19 17.29
C LEU A 22 -2.83 9.18 17.86
N SER A 23 -4.01 9.32 17.23
CA SER A 23 -5.03 10.30 17.60
C SER A 23 -6.37 9.62 17.93
N SER A 24 -6.49 9.23 19.20
CA SER A 24 -7.76 8.84 19.83
C SER A 24 -8.81 9.96 19.66
N GLY A 25 -9.65 9.89 18.62
CA GLY A 25 -10.80 10.80 18.47
C GLY A 25 -11.31 11.08 17.05
N LEU A 26 -10.59 10.71 15.97
CA LEU A 26 -11.13 10.90 14.63
C LEU A 26 -12.23 9.87 14.33
N LYS A 27 -13.44 10.37 14.06
CA LYS A 27 -14.58 9.56 13.60
C LYS A 27 -14.26 9.03 12.20
N ILE A 28 -13.70 7.83 12.14
CA ILE A 28 -13.34 7.16 10.89
C ILE A 28 -14.63 6.92 10.10
N THR A 29 -14.82 7.66 9.01
CA THR A 29 -15.85 7.36 8.02
C THR A 29 -15.61 5.95 7.50
N PRO A 30 -16.63 5.08 7.40
CA PRO A 30 -16.38 3.74 6.91
C PRO A 30 -15.84 3.78 5.46
N PRO A 31 -15.09 2.75 5.02
CA PRO A 31 -14.38 2.81 3.74
C PRO A 31 -15.28 3.05 2.54
N ILE A 32 -16.52 2.54 2.56
CA ILE A 32 -17.46 2.70 1.45
C ILE A 32 -17.93 4.15 1.29
N GLU A 33 -18.16 4.91 2.37
CA GLU A 33 -18.51 6.32 2.31
C GLU A 33 -17.35 7.18 1.81
N GLN A 34 -16.12 6.85 2.20
CA GLN A 34 -14.93 7.54 1.71
C GLN A 34 -14.76 7.33 0.20
N VAL A 35 -14.81 6.08 -0.26
CA VAL A 35 -14.68 5.75 -1.68
C VAL A 35 -15.84 6.35 -2.48
N ALA A 36 -17.07 6.30 -1.96
CA ALA A 36 -18.22 6.93 -2.60
C ALA A 36 -18.04 8.46 -2.76
N SER A 37 -17.51 9.14 -1.73
CA SER A 37 -17.21 10.57 -1.81
C SER A 37 -16.08 10.88 -2.79
N LEU A 38 -15.05 10.04 -2.89
CA LEU A 38 -13.93 10.22 -3.81
C LEU A 38 -14.33 10.05 -5.28
N LEU A 39 -15.26 9.13 -5.54
CA LEU A 39 -15.69 8.77 -6.88
C LEU A 39 -17.01 9.43 -7.30
N ASP A 40 -17.57 10.32 -6.47
CA ASP A 40 -18.90 10.93 -6.64
C ASP A 40 -20.00 9.87 -6.92
N MET A 41 -20.00 8.82 -6.11
CA MET A 41 -20.92 7.69 -6.25
C MET A 41 -22.02 7.70 -5.21
N ARG A 42 -23.19 7.25 -5.64
CA ARG A 42 -24.33 7.05 -4.77
C ARG A 42 -24.24 5.70 -4.06
N ILE A 43 -24.30 5.73 -2.74
CA ILE A 43 -24.50 4.53 -1.94
C ILE A 43 -25.97 4.13 -1.94
N ILE A 44 -26.23 2.85 -2.17
CA ILE A 44 -27.56 2.24 -2.09
C ILE A 44 -27.59 1.19 -0.99
N SER A 45 -28.77 0.94 -0.43
CA SER A 45 -28.99 -0.15 0.54
C SER A 45 -30.10 -1.07 0.03
N PRO A 46 -29.77 -2.06 -0.82
CA PRO A 46 -30.78 -2.93 -1.39
C PRO A 46 -31.28 -3.95 -0.36
N GLY A 47 -32.53 -3.80 0.07
CA GLY A 47 -33.27 -4.82 0.83
C GLY A 47 -33.35 -4.60 2.35
N LYS A 48 -33.84 -5.62 3.06
CA LYS A 48 -34.08 -5.61 4.53
C LYS A 48 -32.81 -5.76 5.38
N ARG A 49 -31.69 -6.16 4.77
CA ARG A 49 -30.39 -6.27 5.45
C ARG A 49 -29.63 -4.99 5.15
N SER A 50 -29.15 -4.31 6.20
CA SER A 50 -28.48 -3.01 6.16
C SER A 50 -27.08 -3.08 5.52
N LEU A 51 -26.99 -3.56 4.28
CA LEU A 51 -25.75 -3.64 3.51
C LEU A 51 -25.69 -2.46 2.54
N LEU A 52 -24.69 -1.61 2.74
CA LEU A 52 -24.35 -0.53 1.83
C LEU A 52 -23.66 -1.11 0.59
N GLN A 53 -24.06 -0.65 -0.58
CA GLN A 53 -23.49 -1.04 -1.86
C GLN A 53 -23.26 0.19 -2.73
N MET A 54 -22.23 0.13 -3.55
CA MET A 54 -21.93 1.10 -4.60
C MET A 54 -21.31 0.37 -5.78
N GLY A 55 -21.35 0.97 -6.96
CA GLY A 55 -20.76 0.37 -8.14
C GLY A 55 -20.82 1.30 -9.35
N PHE A 56 -20.05 0.92 -10.36
CA PHE A 56 -19.90 1.64 -11.61
C PHE A 56 -19.74 0.65 -12.76
N PRO A 57 -20.01 1.05 -14.00
CA PRO A 57 -19.86 0.17 -15.15
C PRO A 57 -18.38 -0.07 -15.47
N ILE A 58 -18.05 -1.30 -15.88
CA ILE A 58 -16.66 -1.76 -16.06
C ILE A 58 -15.82 -0.91 -17.03
N TYR A 59 -16.44 -0.26 -18.02
CA TYR A 59 -15.73 0.61 -18.96
C TYR A 59 -15.10 1.84 -18.29
N SER A 60 -15.56 2.20 -17.08
CA SER A 60 -15.03 3.32 -16.29
C SER A 60 -13.98 2.89 -15.27
N LEU A 61 -13.62 1.60 -15.25
CA LEU A 61 -12.69 1.03 -14.27
C LEU A 61 -11.36 1.77 -14.24
N THR A 62 -10.73 1.98 -15.39
CA THR A 62 -9.43 2.65 -15.49
C THR A 62 -9.44 4.04 -14.84
N THR A 63 -10.47 4.85 -15.12
CA THR A 63 -10.61 6.18 -14.54
C THR A 63 -10.72 6.14 -13.01
N HIS A 64 -11.54 5.24 -12.48
CA HIS A 64 -11.70 5.11 -11.03
C HIS A 64 -10.46 4.51 -10.35
N LEU A 65 -9.73 3.61 -11.02
CA LEU A 65 -8.45 3.11 -10.55
C LEU A 65 -7.46 4.27 -10.36
N SER A 66 -7.27 5.12 -11.37
CA SER A 66 -6.34 6.25 -11.28
C SER A 66 -6.68 7.19 -10.12
N ILE A 67 -7.96 7.55 -9.94
CA ILE A 67 -8.40 8.43 -8.85
C ILE A 67 -8.08 7.81 -7.48
N LEU A 68 -8.35 6.52 -7.30
CA LEU A 68 -8.13 5.83 -6.03
C LEU A 68 -6.63 5.64 -5.74
N LEU A 69 -5.85 5.25 -6.75
CA LEU A 69 -4.39 5.09 -6.63
C LEU A 69 -3.70 6.40 -6.30
N ASP A 70 -4.10 7.51 -6.92
CA ASP A 70 -3.58 8.86 -6.62
C ASP A 70 -3.89 9.30 -5.19
N ARG A 71 -4.93 8.72 -4.57
CA ARG A 71 -5.31 8.92 -3.18
C ARG A 71 -4.68 7.90 -2.22
N GLY A 72 -3.78 7.05 -2.71
CA GLY A 72 -3.04 6.08 -1.90
C GLY A 72 -3.82 4.80 -1.58
N TRP A 73 -4.93 4.52 -2.27
CA TRP A 73 -5.70 3.30 -2.05
C TRP A 73 -5.08 2.12 -2.79
N THR A 74 -5.07 0.95 -2.14
CA THR A 74 -4.79 -0.33 -2.79
C THR A 74 -6.10 -0.97 -3.24
N ILE A 75 -6.15 -1.40 -4.50
CA ILE A 75 -7.38 -1.87 -5.15
C ILE A 75 -7.20 -3.32 -5.56
N ILE A 76 -8.16 -4.17 -5.18
CA ILE A 76 -8.17 -5.59 -5.48
C ILE A 76 -9.32 -5.87 -6.46
N ILE A 77 -9.00 -6.37 -7.64
CA ILE A 77 -10.00 -6.77 -8.63
C ILE A 77 -10.31 -8.25 -8.43
N ILE A 78 -11.60 -8.55 -8.28
CA ILE A 78 -12.13 -9.89 -8.06
C ILE A 78 -13.05 -10.22 -9.24
N ASP A 79 -12.57 -11.08 -10.13
CA ASP A 79 -13.30 -11.52 -11.30
C ASP A 79 -13.94 -12.89 -11.10
N GLU A 80 -14.94 -13.17 -11.94
CA GLU A 80 -15.57 -14.48 -12.01
C GLU A 80 -14.66 -15.51 -12.69
N LEU A 81 -14.53 -16.69 -12.06
CA LEU A 81 -13.91 -17.86 -12.64
C LEU A 81 -14.95 -18.65 -13.46
N VAL A 82 -14.69 -18.76 -14.77
CA VAL A 82 -15.52 -19.54 -15.71
C VAL A 82 -15.41 -21.03 -15.37
N THR A 83 -16.35 -21.54 -14.57
CA THR A 83 -16.30 -22.91 -14.03
C THR A 83 -17.40 -23.83 -14.57
N GLY A 84 -18.36 -23.30 -15.33
CA GLY A 84 -19.44 -24.08 -15.95
C GLY A 84 -20.40 -24.77 -14.97
N LYS A 85 -20.30 -24.49 -13.66
CA LYS A 85 -21.13 -25.08 -12.60
C LYS A 85 -22.39 -24.24 -12.36
N SER A 86 -23.49 -24.90 -12.01
CA SER A 86 -24.70 -24.23 -11.53
C SER A 86 -24.53 -23.77 -10.08
N GLY A 87 -25.02 -22.57 -9.75
CA GLY A 87 -24.93 -21.98 -8.41
C GLY A 87 -24.15 -20.65 -8.37
N PRO A 88 -23.77 -20.18 -7.17
CA PRO A 88 -22.93 -18.98 -7.02
C PRO A 88 -21.63 -19.12 -7.81
N LYS A 89 -21.39 -18.14 -8.67
CA LYS A 89 -20.20 -18.08 -9.52
C LYS A 89 -18.95 -18.01 -8.65
N GLN A 90 -17.97 -18.88 -8.92
CA GLN A 90 -16.69 -18.83 -8.24
C GLN A 90 -15.98 -17.53 -8.63
N ARG A 91 -15.29 -16.89 -7.68
CA ARG A 91 -14.56 -15.64 -7.90
C ARG A 91 -13.14 -15.76 -7.37
N ALA A 92 -12.20 -15.10 -8.02
CA ALA A 92 -10.81 -15.05 -7.60
C ALA A 92 -10.23 -13.65 -7.82
N VAL A 93 -9.20 -13.32 -7.05
CA VAL A 93 -8.41 -12.12 -7.28
C VAL A 93 -7.71 -12.27 -8.62
N SER A 94 -8.01 -11.37 -9.55
CA SER A 94 -7.36 -11.32 -10.86
C SER A 94 -6.18 -10.37 -10.84
N GLN A 95 -6.31 -9.23 -10.15
CA GLN A 95 -5.32 -8.15 -10.14
C GLN A 95 -5.29 -7.41 -8.80
N VAL A 96 -4.11 -6.88 -8.46
CA VAL A 96 -3.91 -5.99 -7.31
C VAL A 96 -3.17 -4.76 -7.80
N TYR A 97 -3.75 -3.59 -7.57
CA TYR A 97 -3.18 -2.29 -7.90
C TYR A 97 -2.81 -1.58 -6.61
N SER A 98 -1.52 -1.33 -6.38
CA SER A 98 -1.04 -0.44 -5.33
C SER A 98 -0.69 0.94 -5.92
N PRO A 99 -0.50 1.99 -5.09
CA PRO A 99 -0.12 3.32 -5.56
C PRO A 99 1.15 3.36 -6.43
N SER A 100 2.04 2.37 -6.29
CA SER A 100 3.26 2.25 -7.09
C SER A 100 3.04 1.54 -8.43
N CYS A 101 1.88 0.91 -8.64
CA CYS A 101 1.53 0.14 -9.83
C CYS A 101 0.66 0.93 -10.83
N ASN A 102 0.64 2.28 -10.75
CA ASN A 102 -0.16 3.07 -11.68
C ASN A 102 0.40 2.91 -13.12
N LEU A 103 -0.38 2.21 -13.95
CA LEU A 103 0.00 1.81 -15.32
C LEU A 103 -0.22 2.93 -16.34
N GLU A 104 -1.06 3.93 -16.05
CA GLU A 104 -1.35 5.00 -17.01
C GLU A 104 -0.46 6.24 -16.81
N GLU A 105 0.21 6.63 -17.90
CA GLU A 105 0.88 7.91 -18.17
C GLU A 105 1.80 8.49 -17.06
N CYS A 106 2.52 7.63 -16.34
CA CYS A 106 3.70 8.09 -15.63
C CYS A 106 4.86 8.31 -16.62
N LEU A 107 5.08 9.57 -17.04
CA LEU A 107 6.29 10.00 -17.76
C LEU A 107 7.57 9.73 -16.95
N GLU A 108 7.44 9.49 -15.64
CA GLU A 108 8.53 9.26 -14.71
C GLU A 108 8.31 7.97 -13.89
N LEU A 109 9.39 7.24 -13.63
CA LEU A 109 9.35 5.97 -12.91
C LEU A 109 8.96 6.17 -11.44
N SER A 110 7.92 5.46 -11.00
CA SER A 110 7.54 5.35 -9.59
C SER A 110 8.28 4.19 -8.94
N TYR A 111 8.70 4.38 -7.69
CA TYR A 111 9.47 3.39 -6.94
C TYR A 111 8.78 2.99 -5.64
N VAL A 112 8.89 1.70 -5.31
CA VAL A 112 8.66 1.17 -3.97
C VAL A 112 10.00 1.13 -3.25
N ILE A 113 10.04 1.59 -2.00
CA ILE A 113 11.21 1.43 -1.13
C ILE A 113 10.96 0.29 -0.14
N SER A 114 11.95 -0.57 0.08
CA SER A 114 11.96 -1.54 1.16
C SER A 114 13.12 -1.23 2.10
N ILE A 115 12.83 -1.20 3.39
CA ILE A 115 13.82 -0.90 4.43
C ILE A 115 13.87 -2.07 5.41
N TYR A 116 15.06 -2.56 5.69
CA TYR A 116 15.28 -3.58 6.71
C TYR A 116 16.54 -3.28 7.55
N PHE A 117 16.53 -3.79 8.78
CA PHE A 117 17.63 -3.64 9.73
C PHE A 117 18.33 -4.98 9.98
N LYS A 118 19.65 -4.94 10.08
CA LYS A 118 20.45 -6.07 10.57
C LYS A 118 21.60 -5.54 11.43
N GLY A 119 21.38 -5.48 12.75
CA GLY A 119 22.30 -4.80 13.65
C GLY A 119 22.40 -3.31 13.30
N ASP A 120 23.62 -2.82 13.08
CA ASP A 120 23.89 -1.43 12.68
C ASP A 120 23.86 -1.20 11.15
N LEU A 121 23.55 -2.24 10.37
CA LEU A 121 23.38 -2.13 8.93
C LEU A 121 21.91 -1.86 8.58
N LEU A 122 21.72 -0.84 7.75
CA LEU A 122 20.47 -0.44 7.14
C LEU A 122 20.49 -0.88 5.68
N GLY A 123 19.63 -1.82 5.31
CA GLY A 123 19.44 -2.22 3.94
C GLY A 123 18.26 -1.48 3.33
N ILE A 124 18.52 -0.72 2.27
CA ILE A 124 17.50 0.03 1.55
C ILE A 124 17.46 -0.49 0.11
N THR A 125 16.30 -0.94 -0.33
CA THR A 125 16.09 -1.36 -1.72
C THR A 125 15.03 -0.48 -2.35
N ILE A 126 15.27 0.02 -3.55
CA ILE A 126 14.25 0.67 -4.38
C ILE A 126 13.94 -0.20 -5.59
N PHE A 127 12.66 -0.34 -5.92
CA PHE A 127 12.20 -1.17 -7.02
C PHE A 127 11.07 -0.49 -7.80
N SER A 128 11.15 -0.48 -9.12
CA SER A 128 10.10 -0.01 -10.02
C SER A 128 9.37 -1.21 -10.62
N THR A 129 8.09 -1.33 -10.30
CA THR A 129 7.17 -2.36 -10.83
C THR A 129 6.97 -2.23 -12.34
N MET A 130 7.15 -1.02 -12.88
CA MET A 130 6.89 -0.69 -14.29
C MET A 130 7.94 -1.25 -15.24
N ASN A 131 9.20 -1.27 -14.84
CA ASN A 131 10.32 -1.69 -15.70
C ASN A 131 11.26 -2.71 -15.05
N GLY A 132 10.97 -3.14 -13.83
CA GLY A 132 11.79 -4.08 -13.07
C GLY A 132 13.11 -3.51 -12.55
N HIS A 133 13.34 -2.20 -12.66
CA HIS A 133 14.57 -1.58 -12.19
C HIS A 133 14.67 -1.65 -10.67
N SER A 134 15.78 -2.24 -10.18
CA SER A 134 16.02 -2.47 -8.75
C SER A 134 17.42 -2.01 -8.36
N ILE A 135 17.54 -1.27 -7.27
CA ILE A 135 18.83 -0.89 -6.68
C ILE A 135 18.80 -1.17 -5.18
N MET A 136 19.91 -1.72 -4.66
CA MET A 136 20.10 -2.00 -3.24
C MET A 136 21.27 -1.20 -2.69
N PHE A 137 21.03 -0.52 -1.56
CA PHE A 137 22.01 0.23 -0.79
C PHE A 137 22.20 -0.43 0.58
N PRO A 138 23.31 -1.14 0.80
CA PRO A 138 23.75 -1.51 2.14
C PRO A 138 24.47 -0.32 2.78
N VAL A 139 23.92 0.23 3.86
CA VAL A 139 24.42 1.46 4.49
C VAL A 139 24.65 1.22 5.97
N SER A 140 25.80 1.66 6.49
CA SER A 140 25.98 1.75 7.94
C SER A 140 25.02 2.80 8.51
N TRP A 141 24.49 2.58 9.72
CA TRP A 141 23.59 3.53 10.39
C TRP A 141 24.14 4.97 10.44
N VAL A 142 25.47 5.13 10.57
CA VAL A 142 26.15 6.43 10.62
C VAL A 142 26.05 7.18 9.29
N ASP A 143 25.98 6.46 8.17
CA ASP A 143 26.00 7.00 6.81
C ASP A 143 24.61 7.11 6.18
N ARG A 144 23.54 6.81 6.93
CA ARG A 144 22.16 6.72 6.42
C ARG A 144 21.68 7.98 5.67
N ASP A 145 22.08 9.17 6.13
CA ASP A 145 21.65 10.44 5.55
C ASP A 145 22.31 10.72 4.18
N LYS A 146 23.41 10.03 3.85
CA LYS A 146 24.02 10.12 2.51
C LYS A 146 23.11 9.49 1.46
N VAL A 147 22.46 8.37 1.79
CA VAL A 147 21.54 7.68 0.88
C VAL A 147 20.19 8.39 0.83
N ALA A 148 19.74 9.00 1.92
CA ALA A 148 18.53 9.83 1.93
C ALA A 148 18.51 10.89 0.82
N ARG A 149 19.62 11.60 0.63
CA ARG A 149 19.75 12.63 -0.43
C ARG A 149 19.61 12.06 -1.84
N LEU A 150 20.02 10.81 -2.04
CA LEU A 150 19.85 10.11 -3.30
C LEU A 150 18.38 9.70 -3.48
N LEU A 151 17.74 9.19 -2.42
CA LEU A 151 16.35 8.73 -2.42
C LEU A 151 15.34 9.84 -2.76
N ILE A 152 15.62 11.10 -2.41
CA ILE A 152 14.76 12.24 -2.78
C ILE A 152 14.57 12.38 -4.29
N ASN A 153 15.54 11.94 -5.09
CA ASN A 153 15.44 11.98 -6.55
C ASN A 153 14.60 10.83 -7.12
N TYR A 154 14.28 9.83 -6.30
CA TYR A 154 13.38 8.74 -6.66
C TYR A 154 11.98 9.11 -6.20
N ARG A 155 11.00 9.05 -7.11
CA ARG A 155 9.59 9.25 -6.79
C ARG A 155 9.05 8.02 -6.04
N ILE A 156 9.38 7.92 -4.77
CA ILE A 156 8.93 6.85 -3.90
C ILE A 156 7.43 7.05 -3.62
N LYS A 157 6.63 6.03 -3.92
CA LYS A 157 5.16 6.05 -3.76
C LYS A 157 4.67 5.14 -2.65
N GLU A 158 5.49 4.19 -2.23
CA GLU A 158 5.12 3.16 -1.27
C GLU A 158 6.35 2.67 -0.50
N VAL A 159 6.15 2.34 0.78
CA VAL A 159 7.19 1.77 1.65
C VAL A 159 6.76 0.38 2.06
N ILE A 160 7.64 -0.59 1.86
CA ILE A 160 7.51 -1.93 2.42
C ILE A 160 8.46 -2.04 3.60
N VAL A 161 7.88 -2.16 4.79
CA VAL A 161 8.65 -2.37 6.02
C VAL A 161 8.60 -3.84 6.41
N TRP A 162 9.78 -4.46 6.54
CA TRP A 162 9.86 -5.80 7.09
C TRP A 162 9.95 -5.74 8.62
N ALA A 163 8.97 -6.31 9.31
CA ALA A 163 8.97 -6.49 10.75
C ALA A 163 8.55 -7.94 11.09
N ASP A 164 9.33 -8.64 11.90
CA ASP A 164 9.01 -10.02 12.32
C ASP A 164 8.15 -9.97 13.59
N LEU A 165 6.83 -9.90 13.44
CA LEU A 165 5.85 -9.75 14.53
C LEU A 165 5.93 -10.81 15.65
N ARG A 166 6.75 -11.86 15.53
CA ARG A 166 6.94 -12.87 16.60
C ARG A 166 7.93 -12.43 17.69
N ALA A 167 8.72 -11.38 17.46
CA ALA A 167 9.63 -10.80 18.45
C ALA A 167 9.01 -9.52 19.07
N ASN A 168 8.22 -9.69 20.12
CA ASN A 168 7.20 -8.71 20.55
C ASN A 168 7.71 -7.33 21.01
N ASP A 169 8.98 -7.15 21.39
CA ASP A 169 9.49 -5.85 21.89
C ASP A 169 10.45 -5.11 20.95
N ASP A 170 11.22 -5.81 20.10
CA ASP A 170 12.20 -5.16 19.23
C ASP A 170 11.57 -4.59 17.94
N ASN A 171 10.46 -5.15 17.47
CA ASN A 171 9.86 -4.73 16.21
C ASN A 171 9.10 -3.41 16.28
N SER A 172 8.42 -3.12 17.40
CA SER A 172 7.78 -1.82 17.60
C SER A 172 8.82 -0.69 17.57
N ARG A 173 10.01 -0.96 18.14
CA ARG A 173 11.17 -0.06 18.11
C ARG A 173 11.79 0.07 16.73
N ILE A 174 11.86 -1.02 15.95
CA ILE A 174 12.32 -0.98 14.55
C ILE A 174 11.36 -0.18 13.68
N LEU A 175 10.05 -0.42 13.81
CA LEU A 175 9.01 0.34 13.11
C LEU A 175 9.09 1.82 13.45
N SER A 176 9.15 2.19 14.74
CA SER A 176 9.33 3.58 15.16
C SER A 176 10.59 4.21 14.56
N LYS A 177 11.72 3.51 14.57
CA LYS A 177 12.96 3.99 13.94
C LYS A 177 12.79 4.21 12.43
N ILE A 178 12.07 3.33 11.74
CA ILE A 178 11.79 3.48 10.30
C ILE A 178 10.90 4.68 10.06
N TYR A 179 9.85 4.87 10.85
CA TYR A 179 9.00 6.06 10.76
C TYR A 179 9.79 7.35 10.99
N ASP A 180 10.61 7.40 12.04
CA ASP A 180 11.47 8.55 12.33
C ASP A 180 12.42 8.85 11.16
N LEU A 181 12.96 7.82 10.49
CA LEU A 181 13.77 7.98 9.29
C LEU A 181 12.99 8.53 8.11
N LEU A 182 11.82 7.95 7.81
CA LEU A 182 11.01 8.36 6.67
C LEU A 182 10.55 9.82 6.80
N ILE A 183 10.18 10.24 8.02
CA ILE A 183 9.85 11.63 8.35
C ILE A 183 11.11 12.49 8.23
N GLY A 184 12.23 12.08 8.84
CA GLY A 184 13.48 12.84 8.81
C GLY A 184 14.06 13.02 7.39
N TRP A 185 13.79 12.09 6.48
CA TRP A 185 14.22 12.15 5.09
C TRP A 185 13.25 12.93 4.18
N ASN A 186 12.09 13.36 4.70
CA ASN A 186 11.03 14.00 3.92
C ASN A 186 10.62 13.20 2.67
N LEU A 187 10.67 11.86 2.75
CA LEU A 187 10.27 11.01 1.61
C LEU A 187 8.76 10.96 1.40
N PHE A 188 7.99 11.33 2.43
CA PHE A 188 6.54 11.46 2.35
C PHE A 188 6.12 12.81 2.91
N PRO A 189 5.17 13.51 2.27
CA PRO A 189 4.62 14.74 2.83
C PRO A 189 3.96 14.46 4.18
N SER A 190 4.09 15.43 5.09
CA SER A 190 3.42 15.48 6.40
C SER A 190 1.97 15.90 6.29
#